data_AF-A0AA91LZG8-F1
#
_entry.id   AF-A0AA91LZG8-F1
#
_cell.length_a   1.000
_cell.length_b   1.000
_cell.length_c   1.000
_cell.angle_alpha   90.00
_cell.angle_beta   90.00
_cell.angle_gamma   90.00
#
_symmetry.space_group_name_H-M   'P 1'
#
loop_
_entity.id
_entity.type
_entity.pdbx_description
1 polymer ?
#
loop_
_entity_poly.entity_id
_entity_poly.type
_entity_poly.pdbx_seq_one_letter_code
_entity_poly.pdbx_strand_id
1 'polypeptide(L)'
;MAALVAVLVQCLAGIAAISMQVRCVDAAREAARLAARGDERAAIAAARGVAPDGAVVHVRRDGEFMVATVTARSRLLPALAIAGTGVSAVEPR
;
A
#
# COMPACT_ATOMS: atom_id res chain seq x y z
N MET A 1 36.25 3.67 -5.91
CA MET A 1 35.28 4.56 -5.22
C MET A 1 33.94 4.67 -5.95
N ALA A 2 33.90 5.03 -7.24
CA ALA A 2 32.64 5.17 -7.98
C ALA A 2 31.74 3.92 -7.95
N ALA A 3 32.33 2.71 -8.06
CA ALA A 3 31.57 1.46 -7.99
C ALA A 3 30.87 1.24 -6.63
N LEU A 4 31.55 1.52 -5.51
CA LEU A 4 30.96 1.38 -4.17
C LEU A 4 29.81 2.36 -3.94
N VAL A 5 29.98 3.61 -4.41
CA VAL A 5 28.91 4.62 -4.33
C VAL A 5 27.71 4.18 -5.16
N ALA A 6 27.92 3.68 -6.38
CA ALA A 6 26.84 3.18 -7.22
C ALA A 6 26.07 2.02 -6.57
N VAL A 7 26.79 1.05 -5.99
CA VAL A 7 26.18 -0.08 -5.26
C VAL A 7 25.38 0.41 -4.05
N LEU A 8 25.93 1.34 -3.25
CA LEU A 8 25.24 1.90 -2.11
C LEU A 8 23.93 2.61 -2.52
N VAL A 9 23.98 3.44 -3.55
CA VAL A 9 22.79 4.12 -4.10
C VAL A 9 21.73 3.09 -4.52
N GLN A 10 22.13 2.02 -5.18
CA GLN A 10 21.23 0.95 -5.60
C GLN A 10 20.60 0.21 -4.40
N CYS A 11 21.38 -0.09 -3.37
CA CYS A 11 20.88 -0.69 -2.13
C CYS A 11 19.84 0.22 -1.45
N LEU A 12 20.13 1.51 -1.33
CA LEU A 12 19.21 2.47 -0.70
C LEU A 12 17.91 2.61 -1.51
N ALA A 13 18.00 2.65 -2.84
CA ALA A 13 16.83 2.66 -3.71
C ALA A 13 15.97 1.39 -3.54
N GLY A 14 16.61 0.22 -3.45
CA GLY A 14 15.94 -1.05 -3.19
C GLY A 14 15.24 -1.09 -1.83
N ILE A 15 15.93 -0.66 -0.77
CA ILE A 15 15.36 -0.60 0.59
C ILE A 15 14.15 0.35 0.62
N ALA A 16 14.28 1.54 0.01
CA ALA A 16 13.18 2.50 -0.06
C ALA A 16 11.96 1.94 -0.80
N ALA A 17 12.17 1.19 -1.89
CA ALA A 17 11.10 0.52 -2.62
C ALA A 17 10.42 -0.57 -1.76
N ILE A 18 11.19 -1.39 -1.07
CA ILE A 18 10.65 -2.42 -0.16
C ILE A 18 9.85 -1.78 0.98
N SER A 19 10.38 -0.73 1.62
CA SER A 19 9.65 -0.02 2.68
C SER A 19 8.32 0.56 2.18
N MET A 20 8.30 1.06 0.94
CA MET A 20 7.08 1.57 0.30
C MET A 20 6.08 0.44 0.04
N GLN A 21 6.54 -0.73 -0.38
CA GLN A 21 5.69 -1.90 -0.58
C GLN A 21 5.06 -2.39 0.72
N VAL A 22 5.84 -2.46 1.80
CA VAL A 22 5.35 -2.82 3.13
C VAL A 22 4.25 -1.86 3.57
N ARG A 23 4.49 -0.53 3.48
CA ARG A 23 3.48 0.48 3.81
C ARG A 23 2.21 0.35 2.97
N CYS A 24 2.32 0.07 1.67
CA CYS A 24 1.15 -0.16 0.82
C CYS A 24 0.35 -1.41 1.26
N VAL A 25 1.03 -2.51 1.61
CA VAL A 25 0.38 -3.74 2.08
C VAL A 25 -0.30 -3.53 3.43
N ASP A 26 0.36 -2.84 4.36
CA ASP A 26 -0.19 -2.55 5.68
C ASP A 26 -1.43 -1.65 5.58
N ALA A 27 -1.34 -0.57 4.81
CA ALA A 27 -2.47 0.32 4.53
C ALA A 27 -3.64 -0.43 3.86
N ALA A 28 -3.35 -1.32 2.90
CA ALA A 28 -4.37 -2.11 2.23
C ALA A 28 -5.04 -3.11 3.19
N ARG A 29 -4.28 -3.76 4.06
CA ARG A 29 -4.84 -4.67 5.08
C ARG A 29 -5.73 -3.96 6.09
N GLU A 30 -5.35 -2.75 6.49
CA GLU A 30 -6.15 -1.95 7.41
C GLU A 30 -7.45 -1.45 6.75
N ALA A 31 -7.38 -0.94 5.52
CA ALA A 31 -8.57 -0.59 4.75
C ALA A 31 -9.50 -1.78 4.54
N ALA A 32 -8.98 -2.95 4.18
CA ALA A 32 -9.80 -4.15 3.96
C ALA A 32 -10.57 -4.55 5.23
N ARG A 33 -9.92 -4.48 6.41
CA ARG A 33 -10.57 -4.78 7.70
C ARG A 33 -11.67 -3.78 8.05
N LEU A 34 -11.43 -2.48 7.86
CA LEU A 34 -12.43 -1.45 8.14
C LEU A 34 -13.60 -1.50 7.15
N ALA A 35 -13.31 -1.73 5.87
CA ALA A 35 -14.33 -1.90 4.85
C ALA A 35 -15.18 -3.16 5.10
N ALA A 36 -14.58 -4.24 5.61
CA ALA A 36 -15.31 -5.46 5.98
C ALA A 36 -16.34 -5.24 7.10
N ARG A 37 -16.14 -4.21 7.94
CA ARG A 37 -17.11 -3.75 8.96
C ARG A 37 -18.20 -2.83 8.39
N GLY A 38 -18.10 -2.49 7.11
CA GLY A 38 -19.03 -1.58 6.42
C GLY A 38 -18.68 -0.10 6.53
N ASP A 39 -17.50 0.26 7.05
CA ASP A 39 -17.05 1.65 7.13
C ASP A 39 -15.95 1.97 6.10
N GLU A 40 -16.39 2.20 4.86
CA GLU A 40 -15.50 2.51 3.75
C GLU A 40 -14.81 3.88 3.90
N ARG A 41 -15.47 4.85 4.54
CA ARG A 41 -14.89 6.18 4.75
C ARG A 41 -13.74 6.12 5.74
N ALA A 42 -13.93 5.43 6.87
CA ALA A 42 -12.85 5.18 7.82
C ALA A 42 -11.73 4.33 7.21
N ALA A 43 -12.06 3.34 6.37
CA ALA A 43 -11.08 2.52 5.66
C ALA A 43 -10.14 3.38 4.80
N ILE A 44 -10.68 4.30 3.99
CA ILE A 44 -9.88 5.19 3.13
C ILE A 44 -9.05 6.14 3.98
N ALA A 45 -9.62 6.71 5.05
CA ALA A 45 -8.90 7.63 5.93
C ALA A 45 -7.72 6.94 6.65
N ALA A 46 -7.94 5.74 7.20
CA ALA A 46 -6.90 4.95 7.86
C ALA A 46 -5.78 4.55 6.88
N ALA A 47 -6.14 4.03 5.70
CA ALA A 47 -5.13 3.69 4.69
C ALA A 47 -4.31 4.90 4.26
N ARG A 48 -4.90 6.09 4.12
CA ARG A 48 -4.15 7.32 3.80
C ARG A 48 -3.19 7.76 4.91
N GLY A 49 -3.47 7.41 6.17
CA GLY A 49 -2.57 7.70 7.29
C GLY A 49 -1.28 6.86 7.27
N VAL A 50 -1.33 5.67 6.68
CA VAL A 50 -0.19 4.73 6.63
C VAL A 50 0.49 4.70 5.25
N ALA A 51 -0.29 4.94 4.19
CA ALA A 51 0.18 4.85 2.82
C ALA A 51 1.23 5.93 2.48
N PRO A 52 2.11 5.67 1.51
CA PRO A 52 3.01 6.70 0.98
C PRO A 52 2.26 7.91 0.40
N ASP A 53 2.90 9.09 0.42
CA ASP A 53 2.33 10.32 -0.15
C ASP A 53 1.83 10.12 -1.59
N GLY A 54 0.63 10.64 -1.87
CA GLY A 54 0.02 10.55 -3.21
C GLY A 54 -0.47 9.14 -3.57
N ALA A 55 -0.55 8.22 -2.60
CA ALA A 55 -1.15 6.91 -2.81
C ALA A 55 -2.62 7.01 -3.20
N VAL A 56 -3.02 6.19 -4.16
CA VAL A 56 -4.41 5.95 -4.55
C VAL A 56 -4.89 4.70 -3.83
N VAL A 57 -6.02 4.80 -3.14
CA VAL A 57 -6.66 3.71 -2.41
C VAL A 57 -7.94 3.34 -3.14
N HIS A 58 -8.07 2.07 -3.51
CA HIS A 58 -9.28 1.50 -4.07
C HIS A 58 -9.78 0.39 -3.16
N VAL A 59 -11.07 0.42 -2.84
CA VAL A 59 -11.74 -0.63 -2.06
C VAL A 59 -12.84 -1.21 -2.93
N ARG A 60 -12.96 -2.53 -2.96
CA ARG A 60 -14.02 -3.23 -3.67
C ARG A 60 -14.49 -4.43 -2.87
N ARG A 61 -15.77 -4.76 -3.02
CA ARG A 61 -16.32 -6.03 -2.54
C ARG A 61 -16.09 -7.11 -3.59
N ASP A 62 -15.65 -8.28 -3.15
CA ASP A 62 -15.45 -9.48 -3.94
C ASP A 62 -16.13 -10.65 -3.24
N GLY A 63 -17.42 -10.85 -3.54
CA GLY A 63 -18.28 -11.81 -2.84
C GLY A 63 -18.37 -11.55 -1.33
N GLU A 64 -17.81 -12.48 -0.55
CA GLU A 64 -17.75 -12.43 0.91
C GLU A 64 -16.51 -11.69 1.44
N PHE A 65 -15.69 -11.13 0.56
CA PHE A 65 -14.48 -10.41 0.94
C PHE A 65 -14.56 -8.92 0.58
N MET A 66 -13.89 -8.10 1.37
CA MET A 66 -13.48 -6.74 1.00
C MET A 66 -12.02 -6.77 0.61
N VAL A 67 -11.73 -6.28 -0.59
CA VAL A 67 -10.40 -6.19 -1.17
C VAL A 67 -10.03 -4.72 -1.28
N ALA A 68 -8.95 -4.32 -0.63
CA ALA A 68 -8.39 -3.00 -0.76
C ALA A 68 -7.05 -3.07 -1.50
N THR A 69 -6.81 -2.14 -2.41
CA THR A 69 -5.57 -1.99 -3.16
C THR A 69 -5.06 -0.57 -2.99
N VAL A 70 -3.82 -0.44 -2.53
CA VAL A 70 -3.14 0.83 -2.35
C VAL A 70 -1.99 0.88 -3.34
N THR A 71 -1.97 1.90 -4.20
CA THR A 71 -0.95 2.09 -5.23
C THR A 71 -0.28 3.44 -5.06
N ALA A 72 1.05 3.48 -5.07
CA ALA A 72 1.81 4.71 -4.97
C ALA A 72 3.01 4.70 -5.94
N ARG A 73 3.47 5.87 -6.37
CA ARG A 73 4.62 6.01 -7.28
C ARG A 73 5.88 6.39 -6.51
N SER A 74 6.99 5.69 -6.77
CA SER A 74 8.26 5.99 -6.12
C SER A 74 8.81 7.32 -6.62
N ARG A 75 9.19 8.23 -5.71
CA ARG A 75 9.89 9.48 -6.08
C ARG A 75 11.32 9.23 -6.55
N LEU A 76 11.97 8.18 -6.03
CA LEU A 76 13.33 7.79 -6.42
C LEU A 76 13.37 7.04 -7.76
N LEU A 77 12.29 6.33 -8.08
CA LEU A 77 12.14 5.53 -9.29
C LEU A 77 10.80 5.87 -9.95
N PRO A 78 10.68 7.01 -10.65
CA PRO A 78 9.39 7.54 -11.13
C PRO A 78 8.63 6.60 -12.09
N ALA A 79 9.36 5.69 -12.75
CA ALA A 79 8.81 4.66 -13.62
C ALA A 79 8.19 3.46 -12.85
N LEU A 80 8.39 3.38 -11.54
CA LEU A 80 7.90 2.28 -10.71
C LEU A 80 6.68 2.70 -9.88
N ALA A 81 5.55 2.05 -10.18
CA ALA A 81 4.39 2.02 -9.30
C ALA A 81 4.52 0.82 -8.35
N ILE A 82 4.33 1.07 -7.05
CA ILE A 82 4.36 0.05 -6.01
C ILE A 82 2.94 -0.08 -5.47
N ALA A 83 2.40 -1.29 -5.54
CA ALA A 83 1.06 -1.61 -5.08
C ALA A 83 1.11 -2.64 -3.96
N GLY A 84 0.15 -2.54 -3.04
CA GLY A 84 -0.14 -3.51 -2.00
C GLY A 84 -1.64 -3.82 -1.98
N THR A 85 -1.98 -5.09 -1.74
CA THR A 85 -3.37 -5.55 -1.68
C THR A 85 -3.64 -6.21 -0.33
N GLY A 86 -4.77 -5.88 0.27
CA GLY A 86 -5.28 -6.45 1.50
C GLY A 86 -6.68 -7.02 1.28
N VAL A 87 -6.98 -8.12 1.96
CA VAL A 87 -8.27 -8.82 1.85
C VAL A 87 -8.77 -9.13 3.25
N SER A 88 -10.07 -8.96 3.49
CA SER A 88 -10.73 -9.33 4.74
C SER A 88 -12.12 -9.88 4.45
N ALA A 89 -12.54 -10.94 5.12
CA ALA A 89 -13.92 -11.41 5.04
C ALA A 89 -14.87 -10.37 5.64
N VAL A 90 -16.03 -10.18 5.03
CA VAL A 90 -17.11 -9.32 5.53
C VAL A 90 -17.65 -9.92 6.82
N GLU A 91 -17.78 -9.11 7.87
CA GLU A 91 -18.37 -9.59 9.12
C GLU A 91 -19.86 -9.90 8.89
N PRO A 92 -20.33 -11.14 9.16
CA PRO A 92 -21.75 -11.46 9.10
C PRO A 92 -22.49 -10.66 10.19
N ARG A 93 -23.57 -9.99 9.78
CA ARG A 93 -24.42 -9.19 10.69
C ARG A 93 -25.33 -10.07 11.53
#